data_AF-A0AAD6FV18-F1
#
_entry.id   AF-A0AAD6FV18-F1
#
_cell.length_a   1.000
_cell.length_b   1.000
_cell.length_c   1.000
_cell.angle_alpha   90.00
_cell.angle_beta   90.00
_cell.angle_gamma   90.00
#
_symmetry.space_group_name_H-M   'P 1'
#
loop_
_entity.id
_entity.type
_entity.pdbx_description
1 polymer ?
#
loop_
_entity_poly.entity_id
_entity_poly.type
_entity_poly.pdbx_seq_one_letter_code
_entity_poly.pdbx_strand_id
1 'polypeptide(L)'
;MCITVHSCVTDAPHISQAPVLMLRPRAWNMVEHNMMLGLPLGSIKATVLIENVLAAFEMEEILYELREHSAGLNCGIWDYSASFINKFGLRQAFLLPDRSKYVNMEKRFLRSYMELLVQTCHRRGALATGGMAALLLPEDRDAHRTAMAAVSRLKLMEIQAGVDGFMVYDLGLIEPMQKLFQLHTEGDNQLHQLLEDVTVTPDDLLSMPSGGVTLYGLKYNIAVGVLFVNAWLSGKGHFFYRGQVEDSATAEISRSQVWQWIRHQTQLEDDSRVVSRRLVTDLSRHSDRDKRRLLTAADMFLEVVLKRDFPEFITTYLNQDHTFLSSQNIGQVEAIGGEKPRPKL
;
A
#
# COMPACT_ATOMS: atom_id res chain seq x y z
N MET A 1 6.43 -9.65 -4.84
CA MET A 1 5.71 -8.74 -5.75
C MET A 1 6.32 -8.90 -7.14
N CYS A 2 5.54 -9.33 -8.14
CA CYS A 2 6.02 -9.46 -9.51
C CYS A 2 5.75 -8.15 -10.25
N ILE A 3 6.79 -7.53 -10.84
CA ILE A 3 6.64 -6.47 -11.83
C ILE A 3 6.22 -7.16 -13.12
N THR A 4 4.98 -6.96 -13.56
CA THR A 4 4.35 -7.75 -14.63
C THR A 4 4.36 -6.98 -15.94
N VAL A 5 5.52 -6.48 -16.37
CA VAL A 5 5.74 -6.14 -17.77
C VAL A 5 7.17 -6.57 -18.11
N HIS A 6 7.25 -7.64 -18.89
CA HIS A 6 8.43 -8.23 -19.52
C HIS A 6 9.41 -9.13 -18.75
N SER A 7 9.46 -9.23 -17.42
CA SER A 7 10.33 -10.19 -16.68
C SER A 7 11.82 -10.24 -17.12
N CYS A 8 12.27 -9.28 -17.92
CA CYS A 8 13.55 -9.27 -18.59
C CYS A 8 14.20 -7.92 -18.33
N VAL A 9 14.72 -7.74 -17.11
CA VAL A 9 15.90 -6.89 -16.98
C VAL A 9 17.03 -7.73 -17.56
N THR A 10 17.60 -7.30 -18.68
CA THR A 10 18.72 -7.98 -19.35
C THR A 10 19.84 -8.25 -18.32
N ASP A 11 20.34 -9.48 -18.28
CA ASP A 11 21.37 -9.96 -17.34
C ASP A 11 21.02 -9.98 -15.83
N ALA A 12 19.75 -9.82 -15.43
CA ALA A 12 19.33 -10.00 -14.04
C ALA A 12 18.84 -11.44 -13.77
N PRO A 13 19.28 -12.09 -12.68
CA PRO A 13 18.76 -13.41 -12.30
C PRO A 13 17.28 -13.33 -11.92
N HIS A 14 16.55 -14.42 -12.13
CA HIS A 14 15.14 -14.51 -11.74
C HIS A 14 14.96 -14.17 -10.26
N ILE A 15 13.91 -13.41 -9.89
CA ILE A 15 13.74 -12.88 -8.53
C ILE A 15 13.72 -13.95 -7.43
N SER A 16 13.36 -15.20 -7.76
CA SER A 16 13.43 -16.34 -6.84
C SER A 16 14.85 -16.81 -6.52
N GLN A 17 15.86 -16.32 -7.25
CA GLN A 17 17.27 -16.64 -7.11
C GLN A 17 18.10 -15.41 -6.69
N ALA A 18 17.47 -14.24 -6.57
CA ALA A 18 18.13 -13.00 -6.17
C ALA A 18 18.07 -12.80 -4.65
N PRO A 19 19.18 -12.41 -3.99
CA PRO A 19 19.16 -12.04 -2.58
C PRO A 19 18.31 -10.78 -2.38
N VAL A 20 17.38 -10.81 -1.43
CA VAL A 20 16.55 -9.66 -1.04
C VAL A 20 17.33 -8.82 -0.04
N LEU A 21 17.64 -7.56 -0.39
CA LEU A 21 18.28 -6.57 0.47
C LEU A 21 17.29 -5.41 0.75
N MET A 22 17.18 -5.00 2.01
CA MET A 22 16.33 -3.89 2.45
C MET A 22 17.22 -2.78 3.03
N LEU A 23 17.22 -1.59 2.44
CA LEU A 23 18.16 -0.50 2.77
C LEU A 23 17.43 0.83 3.04
N ARG A 24 18.09 1.77 3.75
CA ARG A 24 17.57 3.12 4.10
C ARG A 24 18.14 4.22 3.18
N PRO A 25 17.44 5.33 2.88
CA PRO A 25 17.69 6.25 1.74
C PRO A 25 19.13 6.78 1.52
N ARG A 26 19.88 7.19 2.56
CA ARG A 26 21.32 7.56 2.41
C ARG A 26 22.30 6.38 2.45
N ALA A 27 21.82 5.19 2.80
CA ALA A 27 22.56 3.92 2.86
C ALA A 27 22.34 3.04 1.61
N TRP A 28 21.73 3.58 0.54
CA TRP A 28 21.57 2.86 -0.73
C TRP A 28 22.75 3.02 -1.68
N ASN A 29 23.85 3.66 -1.26
CA ASN A 29 25.07 3.52 -2.02
C ASN A 29 25.59 2.07 -1.85
N MET A 30 25.07 1.18 -2.68
CA MET A 30 25.36 -0.26 -2.69
C MET A 30 26.78 -0.56 -3.18
N VAL A 31 27.59 0.48 -3.46
CA VAL A 31 29.02 0.37 -3.75
C VAL A 31 29.74 -0.50 -2.72
N GLU A 32 29.52 -0.28 -1.42
CA GLU A 32 30.16 -1.08 -0.37
C GLU A 32 29.78 -2.56 -0.46
N HIS A 33 28.52 -2.87 -0.79
CA HIS A 33 28.03 -4.24 -0.92
C HIS A 33 28.60 -4.94 -2.15
N ASN A 34 28.67 -4.23 -3.28
CA ASN A 34 29.33 -4.73 -4.48
C ASN A 34 30.81 -5.03 -4.20
N MET A 35 31.51 -4.14 -3.48
CA MET A 35 32.89 -4.36 -3.08
C MET A 35 33.05 -5.57 -2.15
N MET A 36 32.17 -5.73 -1.15
CA MET A 36 32.19 -6.88 -0.23
C MET A 36 32.01 -8.22 -0.94
N LEU A 37 31.21 -8.24 -2.02
CA LEU A 37 30.91 -9.45 -2.79
C LEU A 37 31.80 -9.62 -4.04
N GLY A 38 32.70 -8.67 -4.33
CA GLY A 38 33.53 -8.69 -5.54
C GLY A 38 32.73 -8.48 -6.85
N LEU A 39 31.56 -7.85 -6.78
CA LEU A 39 30.70 -7.57 -7.92
C LEU A 39 31.06 -6.24 -8.59
N PRO A 40 30.95 -6.13 -9.93
CA PRO A 40 31.07 -4.86 -10.63
C PRO A 40 30.11 -3.78 -10.10
N LEU A 41 30.47 -2.51 -10.23
CA LEU A 41 29.57 -1.39 -9.92
C LEU A 41 28.29 -1.50 -10.76
N GLY A 42 27.13 -1.23 -10.14
CA GLY A 42 25.84 -1.30 -10.81
C GLY A 42 25.27 -2.71 -11.01
N SER A 43 25.94 -3.77 -10.52
CA SER A 43 25.38 -5.13 -10.56
C SER A 43 24.08 -5.29 -9.77
N ILE A 44 23.96 -4.62 -8.61
CA ILE A 44 22.70 -4.58 -7.87
C ILE A 44 21.82 -3.52 -8.51
N LYS A 45 20.57 -3.91 -8.85
CA LYS A 45 19.55 -3.02 -9.41
C LYS A 45 18.36 -2.89 -8.47
N ALA A 46 17.81 -1.69 -8.35
CA ALA A 46 16.76 -1.35 -7.41
C ALA A 46 15.70 -0.44 -8.03
N THR A 47 14.43 -0.83 -7.91
CA THR A 47 13.29 0.05 -8.19
C THR A 47 12.79 0.61 -6.86
N VAL A 48 12.64 1.93 -6.76
CA VAL A 48 12.21 2.60 -5.52
C VAL A 48 10.72 2.88 -5.54
N LEU A 49 9.98 2.46 -4.52
CA LEU A 49 8.59 2.83 -4.33
C LEU A 49 8.51 4.26 -3.80
N ILE A 50 7.88 5.17 -4.54
CA ILE A 50 7.66 6.54 -4.10
C ILE A 50 6.35 6.61 -3.31
N GLU A 51 6.29 5.90 -2.20
CA GLU A 51 5.06 5.72 -1.42
C GLU A 51 4.97 6.65 -0.20
N ASN A 52 5.73 7.74 -0.21
CA ASN A 52 5.69 8.78 0.80
C ASN A 52 5.55 10.15 0.14
N VAL A 53 4.66 10.99 0.67
CA VAL A 53 4.40 12.35 0.16
C VAL A 53 5.68 13.17 0.05
N LEU A 54 6.61 13.04 1.00
CA LEU A 54 7.86 13.80 0.97
C LEU A 54 8.81 13.28 -0.12
N ALA A 55 8.83 11.97 -0.38
CA ALA A 55 9.65 11.37 -1.43
C ALA A 55 9.21 11.83 -2.84
N ALA A 56 7.94 12.22 -3.02
CA ALA A 56 7.49 12.78 -4.29
C ALA A 56 8.15 14.13 -4.63
N PHE A 57 8.69 14.85 -3.65
CA PHE A 57 9.43 16.10 -3.85
C PHE A 57 10.93 15.88 -4.11
N GLU A 58 11.42 14.65 -3.97
CA GLU A 58 12.84 14.31 -4.04
C GLU A 58 13.10 13.19 -5.06
N MET A 59 12.18 12.96 -6.02
CA MET A 59 12.31 11.85 -6.98
C MET A 59 13.58 11.95 -7.83
N GLU A 60 13.96 13.16 -8.24
CA GLU A 60 15.18 13.44 -9.00
C GLU A 60 16.43 13.14 -8.18
N GLU A 61 16.48 13.60 -6.93
CA GLU A 61 17.56 13.37 -5.99
C GLU A 61 17.69 11.88 -5.66
N ILE A 62 16.57 11.18 -5.46
CA ILE A 62 16.54 9.72 -5.24
C ILE A 62 17.16 9.00 -6.43
N LEU A 63 16.77 9.33 -7.67
CA LEU A 63 17.36 8.75 -8.87
C LEU A 63 18.84 9.09 -9.01
N TYR A 64 19.24 10.32 -8.67
CA TYR A 64 20.63 10.77 -8.74
C TYR A 64 21.53 10.02 -7.76
N GLU A 65 21.09 9.88 -6.50
CA GLU A 65 21.82 9.12 -5.47
C GLU A 65 21.93 7.64 -5.81
N LEU A 66 20.94 7.09 -6.53
CA LEU A 66 20.89 5.71 -6.97
C LEU A 66 21.37 5.48 -8.41
N ARG A 67 21.92 6.47 -9.12
CA ARG A 67 22.12 6.42 -10.59
C ARG A 67 22.84 5.18 -11.13
N GLU A 68 23.79 4.61 -10.37
CA GLU A 68 24.51 3.39 -10.76
C GLU A 68 23.65 2.11 -10.58
N HIS A 69 22.67 2.16 -9.69
CA HIS A 69 21.87 1.03 -9.21
C HIS A 69 20.38 1.15 -9.55
N SER A 70 19.89 2.30 -10.01
CA SER A 70 18.47 2.51 -10.24
C SER A 70 17.96 1.64 -11.40
N ALA A 71 16.80 1.03 -11.16
CA ALA A 71 15.95 0.39 -12.15
C ALA A 71 14.58 1.09 -12.19
N GLY A 72 14.54 2.38 -11.84
CA GLY A 72 13.34 3.19 -11.91
C GLY A 72 12.60 3.40 -10.60
N LEU A 73 11.39 3.94 -10.72
CA LEU A 73 10.50 4.27 -9.61
C LEU A 73 9.15 3.56 -9.78
N ASN A 74 8.45 3.34 -8.66
CA ASN A 74 7.11 2.76 -8.63
C ASN A 74 6.11 3.68 -7.92
N CYS A 75 4.89 3.72 -8.48
CA CYS A 75 3.76 4.48 -7.98
C CYS A 75 2.88 3.64 -7.03
N GLY A 76 2.88 3.96 -5.73
CA GLY A 76 2.03 3.32 -4.73
C GLY A 76 0.89 4.22 -4.28
N ILE A 77 -0.36 3.73 -4.23
CA ILE A 77 -1.52 4.58 -3.88
C ILE A 77 -1.78 4.59 -2.37
N TRP A 78 -1.80 3.43 -1.72
CA TRP A 78 -2.27 3.30 -0.33
C TRP A 78 -1.27 3.83 0.68
N ASP A 79 0.00 3.43 0.60
CA ASP A 79 1.04 3.97 1.46
C ASP A 79 1.28 5.46 1.21
N TYR A 80 1.24 5.91 -0.05
CA TYR A 80 1.31 7.33 -0.39
C TYR A 80 0.16 8.11 0.27
N SER A 81 -1.08 7.63 0.15
CA SER A 81 -2.24 8.25 0.80
C SER A 81 -2.15 8.21 2.33
N ALA A 82 -1.65 7.12 2.92
CA ALA A 82 -1.47 6.99 4.36
C ALA A 82 -0.40 7.97 4.87
N SER A 83 0.64 8.22 4.06
CA SER A 83 1.71 9.15 4.39
C SER A 83 1.22 10.59 4.60
N PHE A 84 0.17 11.03 3.88
CA PHE A 84 -0.46 12.34 4.13
C PHE A 84 -1.04 12.43 5.53
N ILE A 85 -1.72 11.38 5.99
CA ILE A 85 -2.29 11.36 7.33
C ILE A 85 -1.18 11.27 8.37
N ASN A 86 -0.14 10.47 8.13
CA ASN A 86 1.02 10.37 9.02
C ASN A 86 1.76 11.71 9.19
N LYS A 87 1.95 12.48 8.10
CA LYS A 87 2.74 13.73 8.15
C LYS A 87 1.88 14.97 8.44
N PHE A 88 0.63 14.98 8.01
CA PHE A 88 -0.25 16.16 8.04
C PHE A 88 -1.59 15.92 8.73
N GLY A 89 -1.84 14.75 9.31
CA GLY A 89 -3.17 14.31 9.74
C GLY A 89 -3.86 15.20 10.78
N LEU A 90 -3.12 16.03 11.54
CA LEU A 90 -3.69 17.01 12.47
C LEU A 90 -4.20 18.29 11.79
N ARG A 91 -3.91 18.51 10.50
CA ARG A 91 -4.33 19.69 9.75
C ARG A 91 -5.61 19.39 9.00
N GLN A 92 -6.68 20.15 9.27
CA GLN A 92 -7.98 19.99 8.61
C GLN A 92 -7.89 20.07 7.06
N ALA A 93 -6.97 20.89 6.54
CA ALA A 93 -6.73 21.02 5.10
C ALA A 93 -6.27 19.71 4.43
N PHE A 94 -5.73 18.77 5.21
CA PHE A 94 -5.27 17.46 4.75
C PHE A 94 -6.23 16.32 5.14
N LEU A 95 -7.51 16.64 5.40
CA LEU A 95 -8.54 15.64 5.65
C LEU A 95 -8.76 14.79 4.38
N LEU A 96 -8.48 13.49 4.49
CA LEU A 96 -8.66 12.56 3.39
C LEU A 96 -10.08 11.96 3.44
N PRO A 97 -10.87 12.07 2.35
CA PRO A 97 -12.21 11.49 2.28
C PRO A 97 -12.17 9.95 2.13
N ASP A 98 -13.32 9.30 2.15
CA ASP A 98 -13.45 7.84 1.98
C ASP A 98 -12.61 7.31 0.81
N ARG A 99 -11.63 6.45 1.12
CA ARG A 99 -10.70 5.92 0.11
C ARG A 99 -11.40 5.08 -0.96
N SER A 100 -12.47 4.38 -0.61
CA SER A 100 -13.17 3.50 -1.55
C SER A 100 -13.99 4.29 -2.59
N LYS A 101 -14.32 5.55 -2.29
CA LYS A 101 -15.18 6.39 -3.14
C LYS A 101 -14.44 7.54 -3.80
N TYR A 102 -13.48 8.15 -3.10
CA TYR A 102 -12.90 9.43 -3.51
C TYR A 102 -11.40 9.42 -3.72
N VAL A 103 -10.67 8.37 -3.35
CA VAL A 103 -9.21 8.30 -3.51
C VAL A 103 -8.87 7.33 -4.64
N ASN A 104 -8.57 7.88 -5.82
CA ASN A 104 -8.22 7.11 -7.02
C ASN A 104 -7.34 7.95 -7.96
N MET A 105 -6.78 7.30 -8.98
CA MET A 105 -5.86 7.91 -9.95
C MET A 105 -6.48 9.03 -10.81
N GLU A 106 -7.81 9.18 -10.84
CA GLU A 106 -8.47 10.29 -11.55
C GLU A 106 -8.39 11.61 -10.77
N LYS A 107 -8.07 11.56 -9.47
CA LYS A 107 -7.96 12.76 -8.62
C LYS A 107 -6.64 13.47 -8.86
N ARG A 108 -6.69 14.82 -8.81
CA ARG A 108 -5.56 15.71 -9.14
C ARG A 108 -4.26 15.29 -8.48
N PHE A 109 -4.21 15.10 -7.16
CA PHE A 109 -2.94 14.76 -6.50
C PHE A 109 -2.33 13.43 -6.93
N LEU A 110 -3.13 12.36 -7.12
CA LEU A 110 -2.61 11.07 -7.55
C LEU A 110 -2.24 11.09 -9.04
N ARG A 111 -3.05 11.76 -9.88
CA ARG A 111 -2.74 11.95 -11.29
C ARG A 111 -1.43 12.71 -11.46
N SER A 112 -1.30 13.86 -10.82
CA SER A 112 -0.09 14.69 -10.89
C SER A 112 1.12 14.01 -10.25
N TYR A 113 0.92 13.20 -9.21
CA TYR A 113 1.97 12.34 -8.66
C TYR A 113 2.49 11.32 -9.69
N MET A 114 1.61 10.61 -10.39
CA MET A 114 2.00 9.65 -11.43
C MET A 114 2.65 10.33 -12.63
N GLU A 115 2.07 11.43 -13.11
CA GLU A 115 2.63 12.24 -14.20
C GLU A 115 4.04 12.72 -13.86
N LEU A 116 4.26 13.25 -12.65
CA LEU A 116 5.58 13.69 -12.19
C LEU A 116 6.58 12.51 -12.10
N LEU A 117 6.13 11.35 -11.62
CA LEU A 117 6.97 10.16 -11.53
C LEU A 117 7.42 9.69 -12.91
N VAL A 118 6.49 9.57 -13.86
CA VAL A 118 6.78 9.20 -15.26
C VAL A 118 7.73 10.21 -15.89
N GLN A 119 7.41 11.50 -15.81
CA GLN A 119 8.25 12.57 -16.36
C GLN A 119 9.66 12.57 -15.77
N THR A 120 9.80 12.34 -14.46
CA THR A 120 11.10 12.31 -13.77
C THR A 120 11.91 11.08 -14.19
N CYS A 121 11.30 9.91 -14.21
CA CYS A 121 11.94 8.67 -14.67
C CYS A 121 12.43 8.76 -16.12
N HIS A 122 11.55 9.15 -17.04
CA HIS A 122 11.85 9.12 -18.47
C HIS A 122 12.92 10.13 -18.87
N ARG A 123 12.94 11.33 -18.25
CA ARG A 123 14.03 12.31 -18.43
C ARG A 123 15.41 11.78 -18.01
N ARG A 124 15.45 10.74 -17.18
CA ARG A 124 16.70 10.10 -16.71
C ARG A 124 16.94 8.74 -17.35
N GLY A 125 16.11 8.31 -18.30
CA GLY A 125 16.19 6.98 -18.90
C GLY A 125 15.91 5.84 -17.90
N ALA A 126 15.19 6.14 -16.82
CA ALA A 126 14.78 5.17 -15.81
C ALA A 126 13.32 4.77 -16.03
N LEU A 127 12.94 3.57 -15.57
CA LEU A 127 11.58 3.06 -15.74
C LEU A 127 10.60 3.67 -14.71
N ALA A 128 9.35 3.90 -15.11
CA ALA A 128 8.25 4.32 -14.27
C ALA A 128 7.19 3.22 -14.23
N THR A 129 6.88 2.68 -13.05
CA THR A 129 5.88 1.60 -12.91
C THR A 129 4.67 2.04 -12.10
N GLY A 130 3.49 1.59 -12.52
CA GLY A 130 2.21 1.76 -11.83
C GLY A 130 2.00 0.79 -10.66
N GLY A 131 0.92 1.00 -9.92
CA GLY A 131 0.63 0.29 -8.68
C GLY A 131 0.01 -1.10 -8.86
N MET A 132 -0.45 -1.67 -7.75
CA MET A 132 -1.06 -3.00 -7.67
C MET A 132 -2.55 -3.01 -8.06
N ALA A 133 -2.95 -3.91 -8.95
CA ALA A 133 -4.33 -4.39 -9.06
C ALA A 133 -4.54 -5.57 -8.10
N ALA A 134 -5.16 -5.29 -6.95
CA ALA A 134 -5.38 -6.25 -5.86
C ALA A 134 -6.67 -7.08 -5.99
N LEU A 135 -7.46 -6.85 -7.04
CA LEU A 135 -8.74 -7.53 -7.26
C LEU A 135 -8.52 -9.00 -7.67
N LEU A 136 -9.25 -9.91 -7.03
CA LEU A 136 -9.31 -11.32 -7.42
C LEU A 136 -10.38 -11.52 -8.48
N LEU A 137 -10.07 -12.34 -9.49
CA LEU A 137 -11.03 -12.70 -10.52
C LEU A 137 -12.02 -13.72 -9.97
N PRO A 138 -13.32 -13.39 -9.86
CA PRO A 138 -14.31 -14.35 -9.38
C PRO A 138 -14.54 -15.46 -10.42
N GLU A 139 -15.03 -16.61 -9.96
CA GLU A 139 -15.40 -17.74 -10.81
C GLU A 139 -16.70 -17.48 -11.60
N ASP A 140 -17.61 -16.69 -11.02
CA ASP A 140 -18.84 -16.29 -11.68
C ASP A 140 -18.55 -15.47 -12.94
N ARG A 141 -19.15 -15.85 -14.07
CA ARG A 141 -18.82 -15.29 -15.39
C ARG A 141 -19.12 -13.80 -15.50
N ASP A 142 -20.24 -13.33 -14.95
CA ASP A 142 -20.65 -11.94 -15.08
C ASP A 142 -19.86 -11.04 -14.12
N ALA A 143 -19.64 -11.52 -12.90
CA ALA A 143 -18.74 -10.86 -11.95
C ALA A 143 -17.30 -10.81 -12.49
N HIS A 144 -16.84 -11.87 -13.17
CA HIS A 144 -15.51 -11.94 -13.77
C HIS A 144 -15.34 -10.89 -14.86
N ARG A 145 -16.31 -10.80 -15.78
CA ARG A 145 -16.30 -9.78 -16.84
C ARG A 145 -16.28 -8.38 -16.27
N THR A 146 -17.07 -8.13 -15.22
CA THR A 146 -17.13 -6.84 -14.54
C THR A 146 -15.78 -6.49 -13.87
N ALA A 147 -15.19 -7.45 -13.15
CA ALA A 147 -13.89 -7.31 -12.51
C ALA A 147 -12.78 -7.03 -13.54
N MET A 148 -12.73 -7.82 -14.62
CA MET A 148 -11.76 -7.65 -15.71
C MET A 148 -11.91 -6.27 -16.37
N ALA A 149 -13.13 -5.85 -16.69
CA ALA A 149 -13.37 -4.54 -17.28
C ALA A 149 -12.94 -3.38 -16.36
N ALA A 150 -13.20 -3.51 -15.06
CA ALA A 150 -12.78 -2.51 -14.08
C ALA A 150 -11.25 -2.41 -13.98
N VAL A 151 -10.54 -3.54 -13.90
CA VAL A 151 -9.07 -3.57 -13.86
C VAL A 151 -8.47 -3.04 -15.15
N SER A 152 -8.95 -3.50 -16.31
CA SER A 152 -8.49 -3.03 -17.62
C SER A 152 -8.67 -1.52 -17.78
N ARG A 153 -9.79 -0.96 -17.33
CA ARG A 153 -10.02 0.49 -17.38
C ARG A 153 -8.99 1.26 -16.55
N LEU A 154 -8.73 0.82 -15.32
CA LEU A 154 -7.76 1.47 -14.44
C LEU A 154 -6.33 1.34 -14.99
N LYS A 155 -5.94 0.16 -15.49
CA LYS A 155 -4.61 -0.06 -16.07
C LYS A 155 -4.41 0.66 -17.39
N LEU A 156 -5.45 0.81 -18.20
CA LEU A 156 -5.38 1.64 -19.39
C LEU A 156 -5.09 3.11 -19.06
N MET A 157 -5.65 3.65 -17.98
CA MET A 157 -5.33 4.99 -17.54
C MET A 157 -3.86 5.14 -17.13
N GLU A 158 -3.29 4.14 -16.44
CA GLU A 158 -1.86 4.14 -16.10
C GLU A 158 -0.99 4.06 -17.37
N ILE A 159 -1.34 3.20 -18.33
CA ILE A 159 -0.64 3.07 -19.62
C ILE A 159 -0.66 4.42 -20.36
N GLN A 160 -1.82 5.06 -20.45
CA GLN A 160 -1.98 6.35 -21.10
C GLN A 160 -1.23 7.49 -20.39
N ALA A 161 -0.96 7.35 -19.09
CA ALA A 161 -0.12 8.28 -18.34
C ALA A 161 1.38 8.07 -18.59
N GLY A 162 1.77 6.99 -19.28
CA GLY A 162 3.15 6.72 -19.69
C GLY A 162 3.90 5.72 -18.82
N VAL A 163 3.24 4.91 -17.98
CA VAL A 163 3.97 3.89 -17.19
C VAL A 163 4.59 2.80 -18.08
N ASP A 164 5.79 2.35 -17.76
CA ASP A 164 6.48 1.23 -18.43
C ASP A 164 5.98 -0.15 -17.98
N GLY A 165 5.15 -0.18 -16.95
CA GLY A 165 4.49 -1.40 -16.50
C GLY A 165 3.76 -1.22 -15.19
N PHE A 166 3.15 -2.29 -14.68
CA PHE A 166 2.34 -2.24 -13.46
C PHE A 166 2.22 -3.62 -12.81
N MET A 167 1.60 -3.67 -11.64
CA MET A 167 1.54 -4.87 -10.80
C MET A 167 0.12 -5.44 -10.76
N VAL A 168 0.02 -6.76 -10.77
CA VAL A 168 -1.24 -7.50 -10.57
C VAL A 168 -1.05 -8.58 -9.51
N TYR A 169 -2.11 -8.88 -8.76
CA TYR A 169 -2.08 -9.96 -7.77
C TYR A 169 -2.57 -11.29 -8.36
N ASP A 170 -3.71 -11.27 -9.05
CA ASP A 170 -4.32 -12.47 -9.62
C ASP A 170 -3.56 -12.90 -10.89
N LEU A 171 -3.16 -14.16 -10.97
CA LEU A 171 -2.44 -14.71 -12.13
C LEU A 171 -3.27 -14.65 -13.42
N GLY A 172 -4.60 -14.74 -13.31
CA GLY A 172 -5.51 -14.63 -14.46
C GLY A 172 -5.54 -13.24 -15.08
N LEU A 173 -4.98 -12.22 -14.42
CA LEU A 173 -4.81 -10.88 -14.99
C LEU A 173 -3.56 -10.74 -15.85
N ILE A 174 -2.56 -11.63 -15.72
CA ILE A 174 -1.25 -11.47 -16.38
C ILE A 174 -1.40 -11.36 -17.90
N GLU A 175 -1.98 -12.37 -18.54
CA GLU A 175 -2.10 -12.41 -20.01
C GLU A 175 -3.01 -11.28 -20.56
N PRO A 176 -4.21 -11.02 -19.99
CA PRO A 176 -5.04 -9.89 -20.42
C PRO A 176 -4.34 -8.54 -20.28
N MET A 177 -3.60 -8.32 -19.20
CA MET A 177 -2.88 -7.06 -18.99
C MET A 177 -1.69 -6.88 -19.91
N GLN A 178 -0.94 -7.96 -20.21
CA GLN A 178 0.13 -7.92 -21.21
C GLN A 178 -0.41 -7.57 -22.59
N LYS A 179 -1.54 -8.16 -22.99
CA LYS A 179 -2.23 -7.81 -24.24
C LYS A 179 -2.72 -6.36 -24.25
N LEU A 180 -3.24 -5.87 -23.12
CA LEU A 180 -3.68 -4.49 -22.97
C LEU A 180 -2.51 -3.51 -23.15
N PHE A 181 -1.35 -3.80 -22.56
CA PHE A 181 -0.13 -3.01 -22.72
C PHE A 181 0.32 -3.01 -24.18
N GLN A 182 0.53 -4.18 -24.79
CA GLN A 182 0.95 -4.33 -26.18
C GLN A 182 0.03 -3.63 -27.19
N LEU A 183 -1.28 -3.56 -26.90
CA LEU A 183 -2.24 -2.89 -27.78
C LEU A 183 -2.11 -1.36 -27.77
N HIS A 184 -1.57 -0.79 -26.68
CA HIS A 184 -1.54 0.65 -26.45
C HIS A 184 -0.13 1.23 -26.37
N THR A 185 0.92 0.41 -26.50
CA THR A 185 2.32 0.84 -26.45
C THR A 185 3.11 0.33 -27.65
N GLU A 186 4.16 1.05 -28.02
CA GLU A 186 5.12 0.61 -29.02
C GLU A 186 6.39 0.10 -28.34
N GLY A 187 6.68 -1.20 -28.46
CA GLY A 187 7.86 -1.83 -27.86
C GLY A 187 7.68 -2.25 -26.41
N ASP A 188 8.82 -2.49 -25.74
CA ASP A 188 8.87 -3.10 -24.40
C ASP A 188 8.63 -2.10 -23.25
N ASN A 189 8.69 -0.79 -23.53
CA ASN A 189 8.54 0.29 -22.55
C ASN A 189 8.13 1.62 -23.24
N GLN A 190 7.81 2.63 -22.43
CA GLN A 190 7.35 3.94 -22.87
C GLN A 190 8.38 5.05 -22.60
N LEU A 191 9.68 4.73 -22.46
CA LEU A 191 10.76 5.69 -22.18
C LEU A 191 10.82 6.89 -23.15
N HIS A 192 10.29 6.73 -24.36
CA HIS A 192 10.20 7.79 -25.36
C HIS A 192 9.16 8.88 -25.00
N GLN A 193 8.23 8.61 -24.08
CA GLN A 193 7.18 9.55 -23.66
C GLN A 193 7.70 10.47 -22.55
N LEU A 194 8.35 11.57 -22.93
CA LEU A 194 8.98 12.48 -21.96
C LEU A 194 8.00 13.38 -21.18
N LEU A 195 6.74 13.48 -21.61
CA LEU A 195 5.71 14.35 -21.02
C LEU A 195 6.16 15.82 -20.87
N GLU A 196 6.81 16.38 -21.89
CA GLU A 196 7.39 17.74 -21.83
C GLU A 196 6.34 18.84 -21.58
N ASP A 197 5.11 18.64 -22.05
CA ASP A 197 4.00 19.60 -21.87
C ASP A 197 3.37 19.56 -20.45
N VAL A 198 3.72 18.55 -19.65
CA VAL A 198 3.16 18.40 -18.31
C VAL A 198 4.00 19.20 -17.31
N THR A 199 3.36 20.11 -16.57
CA THR A 199 4.00 20.84 -15.48
C THR A 199 3.28 20.52 -14.17
N VAL A 200 3.94 19.78 -13.29
CA VAL A 200 3.43 19.45 -11.96
C VAL A 200 4.01 20.41 -10.93
N THR A 201 3.14 21.08 -10.18
CA THR A 201 3.53 22.00 -9.10
C THR A 201 3.44 21.31 -7.73
N PRO A 202 4.12 21.86 -6.70
CA PRO A 202 3.93 21.40 -5.32
C PRO A 202 2.47 21.38 -4.85
N ASP A 203 1.67 22.36 -5.28
CA ASP A 203 0.25 22.45 -4.91
C ASP A 203 -0.58 21.33 -5.55
N ASP A 204 -0.19 20.86 -6.74
CA ASP A 204 -0.84 19.71 -7.37
C ASP A 204 -0.69 18.46 -6.50
N LEU A 205 0.54 18.19 -6.03
CA LEU A 205 0.87 17.04 -5.17
C LEU A 205 0.18 17.12 -3.80
N LEU A 206 -0.03 18.32 -3.27
CA LEU A 206 -0.63 18.52 -1.95
C LEU A 206 -2.16 18.70 -1.99
N SER A 207 -2.78 18.64 -3.18
CA SER A 207 -4.22 18.88 -3.34
C SER A 207 -5.10 17.73 -2.82
N MET A 208 -5.80 17.93 -1.71
CA MET A 208 -6.71 16.89 -1.21
C MET A 208 -7.97 16.76 -2.07
N PRO A 209 -8.43 15.54 -2.37
CA PRO A 209 -9.68 15.35 -3.08
C PRO A 209 -10.85 15.82 -2.22
N SER A 210 -11.78 16.55 -2.83
CA SER A 210 -13.06 16.87 -2.20
C SER A 210 -13.91 15.62 -2.04
N GLY A 211 -14.54 15.45 -0.89
CA GLY A 211 -15.45 14.36 -0.59
C GLY A 211 -15.78 14.32 0.89
N GLY A 212 -16.51 13.30 1.30
CA GLY A 212 -16.82 13.04 2.70
C GLY A 212 -16.52 11.60 3.08
N VAL A 213 -17.09 11.19 4.21
CA VAL A 213 -16.90 9.87 4.79
C VAL A 213 -18.23 9.14 4.74
N THR A 214 -18.25 7.95 4.14
CA THR A 214 -19.46 7.12 4.14
C THR A 214 -19.45 6.15 5.33
N LEU A 215 -20.63 5.77 5.82
CA LEU A 215 -20.77 4.73 6.83
C LEU A 215 -20.21 3.40 6.33
N TYR A 216 -20.37 3.14 5.02
CA TYR A 216 -19.77 1.99 4.36
C TYR A 216 -18.24 2.02 4.48
N GLY A 217 -17.60 3.12 4.08
CA GLY A 217 -16.14 3.29 4.11
C GLY A 217 -15.60 3.21 5.53
N LEU A 218 -16.31 3.78 6.51
CA LEU A 218 -15.98 3.64 7.92
C LEU A 218 -15.98 2.17 8.37
N LYS A 219 -17.07 1.44 8.10
CA LYS A 219 -17.17 0.00 8.43
C LYS A 219 -16.12 -0.83 7.68
N TYR A 220 -15.85 -0.49 6.42
CA TYR A 220 -14.85 -1.17 5.60
C TYR A 220 -13.45 -1.01 6.19
N ASN A 221 -13.05 0.21 6.53
CA ASN A 221 -11.75 0.49 7.15
C ASN A 221 -11.60 -0.19 8.52
N ILE A 222 -12.65 -0.19 9.35
CA ILE A 222 -12.65 -0.92 10.62
C ILE A 222 -12.44 -2.41 10.37
N ALA A 223 -13.20 -3.02 9.45
CA ALA A 223 -13.09 -4.44 9.14
C ALA A 223 -11.69 -4.81 8.62
N VAL A 224 -11.14 -4.05 7.67
CA VAL A 224 -9.79 -4.26 7.12
C VAL A 224 -8.74 -4.17 8.22
N GLY A 225 -8.80 -3.15 9.09
CA GLY A 225 -7.85 -2.99 10.18
C GLY A 225 -7.89 -4.15 11.19
N VAL A 226 -9.09 -4.57 11.60
CA VAL A 226 -9.25 -5.70 12.53
C VAL A 226 -8.79 -7.03 11.90
N LEU A 227 -9.17 -7.28 10.65
CA LEU A 227 -8.78 -8.50 9.94
C LEU A 227 -7.27 -8.56 9.69
N PHE A 228 -6.63 -7.43 9.40
CA PHE A 228 -5.19 -7.34 9.28
C PHE A 228 -4.50 -7.70 10.60
N VAL A 229 -4.91 -7.10 11.72
CA VAL A 229 -4.33 -7.43 13.03
C VAL A 229 -4.49 -8.92 13.34
N ASN A 230 -5.66 -9.49 13.07
CA ASN A 230 -5.89 -10.93 13.25
C ASN A 230 -4.99 -11.80 12.35
N ALA A 231 -4.81 -11.42 11.08
CA ALA A 231 -3.92 -12.11 10.15
C ALA A 231 -2.46 -12.02 10.60
N TRP A 232 -2.02 -10.83 11.01
CA TRP A 232 -0.66 -10.56 11.50
C TRP A 232 -0.33 -11.41 12.73
N LEU A 233 -1.23 -11.45 13.72
CA LEU A 233 -1.08 -12.30 14.90
C LEU A 233 -1.06 -13.80 14.58
N SER A 234 -1.60 -14.17 13.42
CA SER A 234 -1.57 -15.55 12.90
C SER A 234 -0.35 -15.82 12.01
N GLY A 235 0.62 -14.89 11.94
CA GLY A 235 1.83 -15.01 11.12
C GLY A 235 1.59 -14.81 9.62
N LYS A 236 0.49 -14.17 9.23
CA LYS A 236 0.15 -13.88 7.83
C LYS A 236 0.22 -12.38 7.57
N GLY A 237 0.99 -11.97 6.55
CA GLY A 237 1.12 -10.57 6.13
C GLY A 237 0.04 -10.08 5.15
N HIS A 238 -0.84 -10.96 4.68
CA HIS A 238 -1.94 -10.64 3.78
C HIS A 238 -3.19 -11.45 4.14
N PHE A 239 -4.35 -10.97 3.70
CA PHE A 239 -5.64 -11.64 3.85
C PHE A 239 -6.58 -11.26 2.71
N PHE A 240 -7.74 -11.91 2.64
CA PHE A 240 -8.74 -11.62 1.62
C PHE A 240 -9.97 -10.98 2.25
N TYR A 241 -10.44 -9.89 1.65
CA TYR A 241 -11.65 -9.22 2.08
C TYR A 241 -12.39 -8.64 0.88
N ARG A 242 -13.67 -8.98 0.75
CA ARG A 242 -14.56 -8.53 -0.34
C ARG A 242 -13.96 -8.67 -1.75
N GLY A 243 -13.34 -9.81 -2.04
CA GLY A 243 -12.79 -10.11 -3.36
C GLY A 243 -11.47 -9.40 -3.68
N GLN A 244 -10.81 -8.79 -2.69
CA GLN A 244 -9.50 -8.17 -2.83
C GLN A 244 -8.49 -8.87 -1.92
N VAL A 245 -7.23 -8.91 -2.33
CA VAL A 245 -6.13 -9.14 -1.39
C VAL A 245 -5.85 -7.84 -0.65
N GLU A 246 -5.68 -7.94 0.66
CA GLU A 246 -5.35 -6.83 1.54
C GLU A 246 -4.05 -7.15 2.28
N ASP A 247 -3.20 -6.14 2.46
CA ASP A 247 -1.90 -6.25 3.12
C ASP A 247 -1.72 -5.14 4.18
N SER A 248 -0.48 -4.92 4.62
CA SER A 248 -0.17 -3.87 5.58
C SER A 248 -0.50 -2.48 5.05
N ALA A 249 -0.26 -2.18 3.76
CA ALA A 249 -0.55 -0.86 3.20
C ALA A 249 -2.04 -0.55 3.29
N THR A 250 -2.90 -1.53 3.00
CA THR A 250 -4.35 -1.33 3.15
C THR A 250 -4.77 -1.13 4.60
N ALA A 251 -4.13 -1.84 5.53
CA ALA A 251 -4.37 -1.66 6.96
C ALA A 251 -3.92 -0.28 7.44
N GLU A 252 -2.77 0.20 6.96
CA GLU A 252 -2.20 1.51 7.26
C GLU A 252 -3.14 2.64 6.86
N ILE A 253 -3.60 2.68 5.60
CA ILE A 253 -4.57 3.69 5.17
C ILE A 253 -5.90 3.57 5.93
N SER A 254 -6.36 2.34 6.20
CA SER A 254 -7.63 2.11 6.90
C SER A 254 -7.62 2.65 8.32
N ARG A 255 -6.58 2.33 9.10
CA ARG A 255 -6.43 2.86 10.47
C ARG A 255 -6.21 4.38 10.47
N SER A 256 -5.48 4.89 9.47
CA SER A 256 -5.14 6.31 9.36
C SER A 256 -6.37 7.15 9.11
N GLN A 257 -7.23 6.73 8.18
CA GLN A 257 -8.50 7.38 7.92
C GLN A 257 -9.42 7.35 9.15
N VAL A 258 -9.58 6.21 9.81
CA VAL A 258 -10.40 6.11 11.02
C VAL A 258 -9.88 7.04 12.12
N TRP A 259 -8.57 7.06 12.37
CA TRP A 259 -7.96 7.97 13.34
C TRP A 259 -8.22 9.44 12.96
N GLN A 260 -7.97 9.82 11.71
CA GLN A 260 -8.14 11.18 11.23
C GLN A 260 -9.60 11.65 11.34
N TRP A 261 -10.56 10.81 10.95
CA TRP A 261 -11.99 11.11 11.00
C TRP A 261 -12.51 11.29 12.42
N ILE A 262 -12.00 10.50 13.39
CA ILE A 262 -12.30 10.70 14.81
C ILE A 262 -11.80 12.06 15.30
N ARG A 263 -10.60 12.47 14.87
CA ARG A 263 -9.96 13.72 15.34
C ARG A 263 -10.60 14.97 14.79
N HIS A 264 -10.97 14.95 13.52
CA HIS A 264 -11.65 16.07 12.88
C HIS A 264 -13.16 16.05 13.04
N GLN A 265 -13.69 15.09 13.81
CA GLN A 265 -15.13 14.93 14.06
C GLN A 265 -15.94 14.94 12.76
N THR A 266 -15.42 14.25 11.74
CA THR A 266 -16.00 14.28 10.39
C THR A 266 -17.42 13.73 10.41
N GLN A 267 -18.32 14.37 9.66
CA GLN A 267 -19.71 13.92 9.53
C GLN A 267 -19.81 12.85 8.45
N LEU A 268 -20.61 11.82 8.72
CA LEU A 268 -20.97 10.83 7.73
C LEU A 268 -21.90 11.43 6.68
N GLU A 269 -21.63 11.17 5.40
CA GLU A 269 -22.46 11.62 4.28
C GLU A 269 -23.88 11.03 4.37
N ASP A 270 -24.00 9.80 4.86
CA ASP A 270 -25.25 9.04 4.81
C ASP A 270 -26.31 9.55 5.79
N ASP A 271 -25.89 9.99 6.98
CA ASP A 271 -26.81 10.31 8.08
C ASP A 271 -26.33 11.43 9.01
N SER A 272 -25.28 12.16 8.63
CA SER A 272 -24.70 13.29 9.38
C SER A 272 -24.18 12.95 10.78
N ARG A 273 -24.13 11.67 11.18
CA ARG A 273 -23.50 11.30 12.46
C ARG A 273 -22.03 11.65 12.42
N VAL A 274 -21.52 12.15 13.54
CA VAL A 274 -20.10 12.43 13.71
C VAL A 274 -19.34 11.13 13.95
N VAL A 275 -18.24 10.93 13.21
CA VAL A 275 -17.28 9.87 13.49
C VAL A 275 -16.63 10.16 14.84
N SER A 276 -17.07 9.43 15.87
CA SER A 276 -16.61 9.59 17.24
C SER A 276 -15.97 8.30 17.75
N ARG A 277 -15.20 8.41 18.83
CA ARG A 277 -14.63 7.24 19.52
C ARG A 277 -15.70 6.19 19.84
N ARG A 278 -16.86 6.64 20.35
CA ARG A 278 -17.99 5.78 20.69
C ARG A 278 -18.54 5.06 19.46
N LEU A 279 -18.78 5.79 18.37
CA LEU A 279 -19.30 5.19 17.13
C LEU A 279 -18.34 4.11 16.61
N VAL A 280 -17.04 4.39 16.57
CA VAL A 280 -16.04 3.42 16.10
C VAL A 280 -15.96 2.20 17.02
N THR A 281 -15.97 2.39 18.34
CA THR A 281 -16.01 1.27 19.30
C THR A 281 -17.27 0.41 19.14
N ASP A 282 -18.44 1.03 18.96
CA ASP A 282 -19.69 0.30 18.77
C ASP A 282 -19.70 -0.51 17.46
N LEU A 283 -19.10 0.04 16.39
CA LEU A 283 -18.95 -0.64 15.10
C LEU A 283 -17.92 -1.78 15.11
N SER A 284 -16.94 -1.77 16.03
CA SER A 284 -15.90 -2.81 16.14
C SER A 284 -16.34 -4.06 16.94
N ARG A 285 -17.50 -4.06 17.60
CA ARG A 285 -17.98 -5.18 18.42
C ARG A 285 -18.55 -6.32 17.57
N HIS A 286 -18.08 -7.56 17.81
CA HIS A 286 -18.51 -8.77 17.09
C HIS A 286 -19.31 -9.74 17.99
N SER A 287 -20.11 -10.67 17.40
CA SER A 287 -21.12 -11.50 18.10
C SER A 287 -20.94 -13.06 18.18
N ASP A 288 -19.84 -13.74 17.78
CA ASP A 288 -19.67 -15.21 18.04
C ASP A 288 -18.24 -15.81 18.16
N ARG A 289 -18.00 -16.97 18.84
CA ARG A 289 -16.76 -17.57 19.43
C ARG A 289 -15.40 -17.47 18.68
N ASP A 290 -15.35 -17.46 17.33
CA ASP A 290 -14.19 -16.99 16.53
C ASP A 290 -13.81 -15.52 16.86
N LYS A 291 -14.76 -14.84 17.49
CA LYS A 291 -14.69 -13.65 18.31
C LYS A 291 -13.44 -13.57 19.12
N ARG A 292 -12.98 -14.60 19.84
CA ARG A 292 -12.00 -14.27 20.90
C ARG A 292 -10.72 -13.67 20.31
N ARG A 293 -10.23 -14.22 19.19
CA ARG A 293 -9.14 -13.63 18.42
C ARG A 293 -9.54 -12.33 17.72
N LEU A 294 -10.72 -12.28 17.10
CA LEU A 294 -11.21 -11.07 16.43
C LEU A 294 -11.49 -9.91 17.39
N LEU A 295 -11.87 -10.19 18.64
CA LEU A 295 -12.10 -9.25 19.73
C LEU A 295 -10.76 -8.72 20.21
N THR A 296 -9.77 -9.60 20.44
CA THR A 296 -8.39 -9.15 20.70
C THR A 296 -7.89 -8.25 19.58
N ALA A 297 -8.08 -8.65 18.31
CA ALA A 297 -7.69 -7.84 17.17
C ALA A 297 -8.46 -6.51 17.09
N ALA A 298 -9.76 -6.50 17.44
CA ALA A 298 -10.56 -5.28 17.53
C ALA A 298 -10.09 -4.36 18.65
N ASP A 299 -9.79 -4.89 19.82
CA ASP A 299 -9.27 -4.12 20.96
C ASP A 299 -7.92 -3.49 20.61
N MET A 300 -7.03 -4.25 19.96
CA MET A 300 -5.75 -3.78 19.47
C MET A 300 -5.89 -2.71 18.38
N PHE A 301 -6.79 -2.92 17.42
CA PHE A 301 -7.10 -1.91 16.40
C PHE A 301 -7.65 -0.62 17.03
N LEU A 302 -8.58 -0.74 17.98
CA LEU A 302 -9.16 0.39 18.72
C LEU A 302 -8.09 1.14 19.49
N GLU A 303 -7.16 0.43 20.13
CA GLU A 303 -6.04 1.05 20.84
C GLU A 303 -5.22 1.95 19.91
N VAL A 304 -4.91 1.49 18.70
CA VAL A 304 -4.15 2.25 17.70
C VAL A 304 -4.92 3.48 17.22
N VAL A 305 -6.18 3.32 16.79
CA VAL A 305 -6.95 4.43 16.19
C VAL A 305 -7.46 5.45 17.21
N LEU A 306 -7.47 5.11 18.50
CA LEU A 306 -7.89 6.00 19.58
C LEU A 306 -6.73 6.75 20.27
N LYS A 307 -5.48 6.41 19.95
CA LYS A 307 -4.30 7.11 20.51
C LYS A 307 -4.29 8.59 20.18
N ARG A 308 -3.70 9.37 21.10
CA ARG A 308 -3.43 10.79 20.90
C ARG A 308 -2.35 10.98 19.85
N ASP A 309 -1.22 10.34 20.06
CA ASP A 309 -0.08 10.36 19.17
C ASP A 309 -0.19 9.16 18.25
N PHE A 310 -0.38 9.42 16.96
CA PHE A 310 -0.62 8.38 15.97
C PHE A 310 0.68 7.59 15.73
N PRO A 311 0.70 6.27 15.96
CA PRO A 311 1.88 5.46 15.65
C PRO A 311 2.21 5.56 14.16
N GLU A 312 3.50 5.71 13.82
CA GLU A 312 3.91 5.88 12.41
C GLU A 312 3.60 4.63 11.59
N PHE A 313 3.84 3.44 12.15
CA PHE A 313 3.56 2.15 11.51
C PHE A 313 2.80 1.20 12.46
N ILE A 314 1.75 0.56 11.96
CA ILE A 314 1.00 -0.46 12.70
C ILE A 314 1.89 -1.68 12.97
N THR A 315 2.76 -2.05 12.04
CA THR A 315 3.61 -3.24 12.14
C THR A 315 4.65 -3.10 13.24
N THR A 316 5.31 -1.94 13.34
CA THR A 316 6.22 -1.61 14.45
C THR A 316 5.48 -1.67 15.78
N TYR A 317 4.28 -1.09 15.83
CA TYR A 317 3.45 -1.09 17.03
C TYR A 317 3.07 -2.50 17.48
N LEU A 318 2.58 -3.33 16.57
CA LEU A 318 2.19 -4.72 16.82
C LEU A 318 3.37 -5.60 17.23
N ASN A 319 4.58 -5.29 16.77
CA ASN A 319 5.78 -6.09 17.03
C ASN A 319 6.52 -5.70 18.31
N GLN A 320 6.52 -4.42 18.67
CA GLN A 320 7.36 -3.90 19.78
C GLN A 320 6.60 -3.67 21.09
N ASP A 321 5.30 -3.44 21.06
CA ASP A 321 4.58 -3.11 22.29
C ASP A 321 4.32 -4.37 23.13
N HIS A 322 4.83 -4.32 24.37
CA HIS A 322 4.86 -5.43 25.31
C HIS A 322 3.49 -6.04 25.61
N THR A 323 2.42 -5.26 25.47
CA THR A 323 1.04 -5.73 25.65
C THR A 323 0.74 -6.84 24.64
N PHE A 324 1.28 -6.75 23.42
CA PHE A 324 1.02 -7.69 22.33
C PHE A 324 1.88 -8.96 22.40
N LEU A 325 3.13 -8.85 22.87
CA LEU A 325 3.98 -10.02 23.12
C LEU A 325 3.34 -10.98 24.14
N SER A 326 2.65 -10.44 25.15
CA SER A 326 1.97 -11.26 26.16
C SER A 326 0.75 -12.02 25.59
N SER A 327 0.05 -11.43 24.62
CA SER A 327 -1.13 -12.02 23.95
C SER A 327 -0.77 -13.17 23.00
N GLN A 328 0.37 -13.08 22.31
CA GLN A 328 0.88 -14.17 21.46
C GLN A 328 1.33 -15.39 22.27
N ASN A 329 1.98 -15.16 23.42
CA ASN A 329 2.42 -16.23 24.31
C ASN A 329 1.24 -17.04 24.88
N ILE A 330 0.12 -16.40 25.19
CA ILE A 330 -1.08 -17.11 25.66
C ILE A 330 -1.66 -18.01 24.55
N GLY A 331 -1.64 -17.56 23.29
CA GLY A 331 -2.10 -18.34 22.14
C GLY A 331 -1.21 -19.54 21.79
N GLN A 332 0.11 -19.45 22.00
CA GLN A 332 1.02 -20.59 21.84
C GLN A 332 0.86 -21.62 22.96
N VAL A 333 0.63 -21.19 24.19
CA VAL A 333 0.39 -22.10 25.34
C VAL A 333 -0.94 -22.85 25.20
N GLU A 334 -1.97 -22.25 24.60
CA GLU A 334 -3.25 -22.95 24.31
C GLU A 334 -3.16 -23.93 23.12
N ALA A 335 -2.24 -23.71 22.16
CA ALA A 335 -2.00 -24.63 21.03
C ALA A 335 -1.19 -25.88 21.42
N ILE A 336 -0.39 -25.78 22.48
CA ILE A 336 0.37 -26.89 23.06
C ILE A 336 -0.40 -27.39 24.30
N GLY A 337 -1.56 -28.00 24.06
CA GLY A 337 -2.35 -28.59 25.12
C GLY A 337 -1.66 -29.82 25.72
N GLY A 338 -1.19 -29.71 26.95
CA GLY A 338 -1.20 -30.83 27.90
C GLY A 338 0.09 -31.08 28.67
N GLU A 339 0.27 -30.39 29.81
CA GLU A 339 0.50 -31.04 31.11
C GLU A 339 0.49 -29.99 32.23
N LYS A 340 -0.45 -30.13 33.18
CA LYS A 340 -0.44 -29.36 34.43
C LYS A 340 0.70 -29.90 35.31
N PRO A 341 1.61 -29.07 35.84
CA PRO A 341 2.54 -29.53 36.86
C PRO A 341 1.76 -29.80 38.16
N ARG A 342 1.83 -31.03 38.66
CA ARG A 342 1.38 -31.37 40.02
C ARG A 342 2.27 -30.64 41.04
N PRO A 343 1.72 -30.12 42.14
CA PRO A 343 2.53 -29.52 43.18
C PRO A 343 3.26 -30.65 43.93
N LYS A 344 4.57 -30.50 44.11
CA LYS A 344 5.32 -31.30 45.08
C LYS A 344 5.69 -30.41 46.27
N LEU A 345 5.34 -30.92 47.44
CA LEU A 345 5.96 -30.63 48.74
C LEU A 345 7.47 -30.81 48.70
#